data_AF-A0A953GGS2-F1
#
_entry.id   AF-A0A953GGS2-F1
#
_cell.length_a   1.000
_cell.length_b   1.000
_cell.length_c   1.000
_cell.angle_alpha   90.00
_cell.angle_beta   90.00
_cell.angle_gamma   90.00
#
_symmetry.space_group_name_H-M   'P 1'
#
loop_
_entity.id
_entity.type
_entity.pdbx_description
1 polymer ?
#
loop_
_entity_poly.entity_id
_entity_poly.type
_entity_poly.pdbx_seq_one_letter_code
_entity_poly.pdbx_strand_id
1 'polypeptide(L)'
;MSTLDEKLKAQELIDPEMVHAAFQFWFSDNEHIRSPFPTYIREKLQALATQKMLDWGAQISEKAKKEINDEILAEKFEEIIFEIALNLVQTDDEKLTIRYPFILRLGDTIKVKDVPEETALSRVKERQYEKRGDQAFMKVTFENATSGEHWNTEFELPE
;
A
#
# COMPACT_ATOMS: atom_id res chain seq x y z
N MET A 1 8.63 11.48 24.06
CA MET A 1 8.74 11.92 22.67
C MET A 1 9.82 11.06 22.03
N SER A 2 9.59 10.51 20.84
CA SER A 2 10.56 9.59 20.25
C SER A 2 11.80 10.37 19.78
N THR A 3 12.97 9.74 19.78
CA THR A 3 14.21 10.32 19.24
C THR A 3 14.11 10.69 17.75
N LEU A 4 13.10 10.17 17.04
CA LEU A 4 12.85 10.48 15.63
C LEU A 4 12.08 11.79 15.47
N ASP A 5 11.12 12.09 16.36
CA ASP A 5 10.36 13.35 16.33
C ASP A 5 11.28 14.54 16.58
N GLU A 6 12.28 14.38 17.46
CA GLU A 6 13.30 15.39 17.72
C GLU A 6 14.20 15.63 16.49
N LYS A 7 14.57 14.55 15.78
CA LYS A 7 15.34 14.65 14.53
C LYS A 7 14.55 15.31 13.40
N LEU A 8 13.27 14.99 13.27
CA LEU A 8 12.38 15.63 12.30
C LEU A 8 12.29 17.14 12.55
N LYS A 9 12.08 17.56 13.80
CA LYS A 9 12.02 18.98 14.17
C LYS A 9 13.35 19.71 13.96
N ALA A 10 14.48 19.01 14.03
CA ALA A 10 15.80 19.58 13.79
C ALA A 10 16.13 19.75 12.30
N GLN A 11 15.34 19.17 11.39
CA GLN A 11 15.58 19.19 9.96
C GLN A 11 14.70 20.25 9.28
N GLU A 12 15.33 21.27 8.67
CA GLU A 12 14.61 22.41 8.09
C GLU A 12 13.81 22.10 6.82
N LEU A 13 14.08 20.98 6.16
CA LEU A 13 13.45 20.62 4.87
C LEU A 13 12.15 19.83 5.05
N ILE A 14 12.02 19.04 6.11
CA ILE A 14 10.94 18.05 6.25
C ILE A 14 10.01 18.53 7.36
N ASP A 15 8.76 18.80 7.00
CA ASP A 15 7.73 19.09 8.00
C ASP A 15 7.35 17.80 8.77
N PRO A 16 7.51 17.74 10.10
CA PRO A 16 7.03 16.62 10.90
C PRO A 16 5.52 16.36 10.73
N GLU A 17 4.71 17.41 10.52
CA GLU A 17 3.26 17.26 10.36
C GLU A 17 2.91 16.50 9.08
N MET A 18 3.64 16.72 7.99
CA MET A 18 3.50 15.95 6.75
C MET A 18 3.76 14.45 6.99
N VAL A 19 4.82 14.11 7.72
CA VAL A 19 5.15 12.72 8.04
C VAL A 19 4.03 12.07 8.85
N HIS A 20 3.52 12.77 9.86
CA HIS A 20 2.41 12.27 10.67
C HIS A 20 1.11 12.13 9.87
N ALA A 21 0.79 13.10 9.01
CA ALA A 21 -0.39 13.09 8.16
C ALA A 21 -0.37 11.91 7.19
N ALA A 22 0.78 11.63 6.56
CA ALA A 22 0.93 10.49 5.65
C ALA A 22 0.68 9.15 6.36
N PHE A 23 1.25 8.93 7.56
CA PHE A 23 0.97 7.71 8.31
C PHE A 23 -0.48 7.62 8.76
N GLN A 24 -1.08 8.72 9.21
CA GLN A 24 -2.49 8.73 9.58
C GLN A 24 -3.39 8.36 8.41
N PHE A 25 -3.12 8.91 7.22
CA PHE A 25 -3.84 8.58 6.00
C PHE A 25 -3.69 7.09 5.65
N TRP A 26 -2.44 6.61 5.53
CA TRP A 26 -2.15 5.26 5.06
C TRP A 26 -2.43 4.15 6.07
N PHE A 27 -2.47 4.43 7.37
CA PHE A 27 -2.82 3.45 8.41
C PHE A 27 -4.31 3.43 8.75
N SER A 28 -5.10 4.31 8.15
CA SER A 28 -6.54 4.36 8.32
C SER A 28 -7.26 3.81 7.09
N ASP A 29 -8.44 3.27 7.31
CA ASP A 29 -9.38 2.99 6.22
C ASP A 29 -10.22 4.26 6.01
N ASN A 30 -10.13 4.86 4.82
CA ASN A 30 -10.79 6.11 4.44
C ASN A 30 -11.74 5.84 3.28
N GLU A 31 -13.05 5.76 3.57
CA GLU A 31 -14.11 5.47 2.59
C GLU A 31 -13.82 4.26 1.68
N HIS A 32 -13.30 4.52 0.48
CA HIS A 32 -12.99 3.55 -0.56
C HIS A 32 -11.52 3.11 -0.57
N ILE A 33 -10.68 3.72 0.27
CA ILE A 33 -9.25 3.44 0.41
C ILE A 33 -9.05 2.68 1.71
N ARG A 34 -8.58 1.43 1.60
CA ARG A 34 -8.21 0.62 2.77
C ARG A 34 -6.72 0.69 2.97
N SER A 35 -6.27 0.71 4.21
CA SER A 35 -4.85 0.66 4.53
C SER A 35 -4.21 -0.58 3.87
N PRO A 36 -3.16 -0.44 3.03
CA PRO A 36 -2.49 -1.59 2.45
C PRO A 36 -1.51 -2.27 3.42
N PHE A 37 -1.31 -1.69 4.61
CA PHE A 37 -0.27 -2.08 5.55
C PHE A 37 -0.85 -2.91 6.71
N PRO A 38 -0.48 -4.19 6.82
CA PRO A 38 -0.87 -5.03 7.95
C PRO A 38 -0.47 -4.41 9.29
N THR A 39 -1.30 -4.56 10.31
CA THR A 39 -1.09 -3.92 11.62
C THR A 39 0.25 -4.29 12.26
N TYR A 40 0.73 -5.52 12.07
CA TYR A 40 1.98 -6.00 12.67
C TYR A 40 3.24 -5.33 12.10
N ILE A 41 3.19 -4.71 10.91
CA ILE A 41 4.35 -4.00 10.34
C ILE A 41 4.35 -2.51 10.69
N ARG A 42 3.22 -1.93 11.11
CA ARG A 42 3.01 -0.46 11.13
C ARG A 42 4.03 0.30 11.99
N GLU A 43 4.30 -0.18 13.20
CA GLU A 43 5.27 0.46 14.11
C GLU A 43 6.68 0.47 13.49
N LYS A 44 7.10 -0.68 12.96
CA LYS A 44 8.42 -0.84 12.33
C LYS A 44 8.52 -0.04 11.03
N LEU A 45 7.46 -0.05 10.22
CA LEU A 45 7.34 0.73 8.99
C LEU A 45 7.49 2.22 9.31
N GLN A 46 6.78 2.72 10.32
CA GLN A 46 6.87 4.11 10.75
C GLN A 46 8.30 4.50 11.11
N ALA A 47 8.95 3.73 11.98
CA ALA A 47 10.31 4.02 12.40
C ALA A 47 11.32 4.01 11.24
N LEU A 48 11.26 2.99 10.38
CA LEU A 48 12.19 2.83 9.26
C LEU A 48 11.96 3.87 8.17
N ALA A 49 10.71 4.16 7.82
CA ALA A 49 10.39 5.15 6.80
C ALA A 49 10.75 6.56 7.25
N THR A 50 10.46 6.92 8.50
CA THR A 50 10.91 8.21 9.06
C THR A 50 12.43 8.32 9.03
N GLN A 51 13.17 7.29 9.46
CA GLN A 51 14.63 7.34 9.42
C GLN A 51 15.16 7.45 7.98
N LYS A 52 14.61 6.69 7.03
CA LYS A 52 15.02 6.76 5.62
C LYS A 52 14.71 8.12 4.98
N MET A 53 13.61 8.76 5.36
CA MET A 53 13.24 10.09 4.90
C MET A 53 14.20 11.17 5.43
N LEU A 54 14.55 11.09 6.72
CA LEU A 54 15.58 11.95 7.33
C LEU A 54 16.93 11.78 6.61
N ASP A 55 17.36 10.53 6.40
CA ASP A 55 18.62 10.21 5.73
C ASP A 55 18.64 10.72 4.29
N TRP A 56 17.53 10.58 3.56
CA TRP A 56 17.38 11.12 2.21
C TRP A 56 17.49 12.65 2.23
N GLY A 57 16.74 13.34 3.10
CA GLY A 57 16.77 14.79 3.17
C GLY A 57 18.12 15.38 3.61
N ALA A 58 18.89 14.65 4.41
CA ALA A 58 20.25 15.05 4.81
C ALA A 58 21.27 14.99 3.65
N GLN A 59 21.00 14.20 2.60
CA GLN A 59 21.86 14.06 1.43
C GLN A 59 21.58 15.12 0.34
N ILE A 60 20.54 15.95 0.51
CA ILE A 60 20.12 16.92 -0.49
C ILE A 60 20.99 18.17 -0.42
N SER A 61 21.57 18.54 -1.56
CA SER A 61 22.36 19.77 -1.67
C SER A 61 21.52 21.02 -1.44
N GLU A 62 22.13 22.08 -0.89
CA GLU A 62 21.48 23.39 -0.67
C GLU A 62 20.84 23.99 -1.93
N LYS A 63 21.38 23.67 -3.12
CA LYS A 63 20.78 24.10 -4.38
C LYS A 63 19.48 23.36 -4.65
N ALA A 64 19.49 22.03 -4.50
CA ALA A 64 18.32 21.19 -4.74
C ALA A 64 17.19 21.45 -3.73
N LYS A 65 17.53 21.78 -2.47
CA LYS A 65 16.53 22.16 -1.44
C LYS A 65 15.61 23.32 -1.88
N LYS A 66 16.06 24.20 -2.78
CA LYS A 66 15.26 25.32 -3.31
C LYS A 66 14.27 24.91 -4.40
N GLU A 67 14.47 23.74 -4.99
CA GLU A 67 13.64 23.20 -6.08
C GLU A 67 12.65 22.15 -5.55
N ILE A 68 12.84 21.68 -4.32
CA ILE A 68 11.94 20.72 -3.67
C ILE A 68 10.76 21.48 -3.06
N ASN A 69 9.56 21.13 -3.50
CA ASN A 69 8.30 21.58 -2.94
C ASN A 69 7.65 20.45 -2.13
N ASP A 70 6.53 20.75 -1.50
CA ASP A 70 5.77 19.81 -0.66
C ASP A 70 5.26 18.59 -1.44
N GLU A 71 4.96 18.74 -2.73
CA GLU A 71 4.52 17.65 -3.62
C GLU A 71 5.64 16.62 -3.81
N ILE A 72 6.86 17.07 -4.14
CA ILE A 72 8.04 16.20 -4.28
C ILE A 72 8.35 15.50 -2.95
N LEU A 73 8.23 16.20 -1.82
CA LEU A 73 8.44 15.61 -0.50
C LEU A 73 7.40 14.53 -0.19
N ALA A 74 6.13 14.79 -0.48
CA ALA A 74 5.05 13.85 -0.27
C ALA A 74 5.21 12.60 -1.14
N GLU A 75 5.42 12.77 -2.45
CA GLU A 75 5.66 11.66 -3.38
C GLU A 75 6.87 10.82 -2.96
N LYS A 76 7.97 11.48 -2.58
CA LYS A 76 9.17 10.77 -2.15
C LYS A 76 8.93 9.99 -0.86
N PHE A 77 8.17 10.56 0.07
CA PHE A 77 7.88 9.89 1.31
C PHE A 77 6.95 8.69 1.11
N GLU A 78 5.95 8.80 0.22
CA GLU A 78 5.12 7.66 -0.17
C GLU A 78 5.95 6.55 -0.81
N GLU A 79 6.85 6.87 -1.74
CA GLU A 79 7.78 5.89 -2.33
C GLU A 79 8.56 5.14 -1.24
N ILE A 80 9.10 5.86 -0.26
CA ILE A 80 9.85 5.29 0.87
C ILE A 80 8.97 4.37 1.72
N ILE A 81 7.74 4.77 2.03
CA ILE A 81 6.79 3.97 2.82
C ILE A 81 6.51 2.65 2.09
N PHE A 82 6.14 2.70 0.81
CA PHE A 82 5.78 1.51 0.04
C PHE A 82 6.98 0.58 -0.17
N GLU A 83 8.16 1.12 -0.47
CA GLU A 83 9.40 0.33 -0.63
C GLU A 83 9.74 -0.42 0.66
N ILE A 84 9.68 0.25 1.81
CA ILE A 84 9.97 -0.39 3.11
C ILE A 84 8.91 -1.43 3.44
N ALA A 85 7.63 -1.11 3.24
CA ALA A 85 6.54 -2.03 3.53
C ALA A 85 6.66 -3.36 2.77
N LEU A 86 7.06 -3.32 1.48
CA LEU A 86 7.30 -4.51 0.66
C LEU A 86 8.37 -5.44 1.24
N ASN A 87 9.32 -4.90 1.99
CA ASN A 87 10.39 -5.66 2.64
C ASN A 87 10.01 -6.16 4.05
N LEU A 88 8.88 -5.70 4.61
CA LEU A 88 8.44 -6.07 5.96
C LEU A 88 7.35 -7.14 5.98
N VAL A 89 6.54 -7.23 4.93
CA VAL A 89 5.46 -8.21 4.83
C VAL A 89 5.99 -9.61 4.51
N GLN A 90 5.23 -10.63 4.90
CA GLN A 90 5.69 -12.02 4.89
C GLN A 90 5.13 -12.82 3.71
N THR A 91 3.94 -12.47 3.24
CA THR A 91 3.23 -13.23 2.22
C THR A 91 3.21 -12.50 0.88
N ASP A 92 3.09 -13.27 -0.20
CA ASP A 92 2.97 -12.68 -1.54
C ASP A 92 1.64 -11.96 -1.75
N ASP A 93 0.58 -12.36 -1.03
CA ASP A 93 -0.71 -11.66 -1.03
C ASP A 93 -0.63 -10.26 -0.39
N GLU A 94 0.12 -10.13 0.71
CA GLU A 94 0.39 -8.82 1.31
C GLU A 94 1.24 -7.94 0.37
N LYS A 95 2.24 -8.52 -0.31
CA LYS A 95 3.01 -7.78 -1.33
C LYS A 95 2.12 -7.31 -2.48
N LEU A 96 1.21 -8.16 -2.95
CA LEU A 96 0.20 -7.79 -3.95
C LEU A 96 -0.69 -6.65 -3.46
N THR A 97 -1.13 -6.70 -2.21
CA THR A 97 -1.93 -5.62 -1.59
C THR A 97 -1.18 -4.30 -1.54
N ILE A 98 0.11 -4.33 -1.22
CA ILE A 98 0.93 -3.12 -1.17
C ILE A 98 1.18 -2.57 -2.58
N ARG A 99 1.46 -3.41 -3.57
CA ARG A 99 1.69 -2.96 -4.95
C ARG A 99 0.42 -2.43 -5.60
N TYR A 100 -0.72 -3.03 -5.28
CA TYR A 100 -2.00 -2.73 -5.91
C TYR A 100 -3.09 -2.45 -4.86
N PRO A 101 -2.96 -1.35 -4.09
CA PRO A 101 -3.78 -1.10 -2.89
C PRO A 101 -5.27 -0.92 -3.19
N PHE A 102 -5.60 -0.55 -4.43
CA PHE A 102 -6.96 -0.28 -4.92
C PHE A 102 -7.62 -1.49 -5.58
N ILE A 103 -6.92 -2.63 -5.69
CA ILE A 103 -7.49 -3.85 -6.26
C ILE A 103 -8.08 -4.73 -5.14
N LEU A 104 -9.01 -5.62 -5.52
CA LEU A 104 -9.63 -6.62 -4.65
C LEU A 104 -8.59 -7.38 -3.81
N ARG A 105 -8.94 -7.60 -2.54
CA ARG A 105 -8.14 -8.28 -1.52
C ARG A 105 -8.75 -9.62 -1.14
N LEU A 106 -7.99 -10.47 -0.45
CA LEU A 106 -8.54 -11.68 0.15
C LEU A 106 -9.74 -11.33 1.04
N GLY A 107 -10.80 -12.12 0.91
CA GLY A 107 -12.03 -11.91 1.65
C GLY A 107 -13.01 -10.89 1.04
N ASP A 108 -12.61 -10.13 0.02
CA ASP A 108 -13.53 -9.22 -0.66
C ASP A 108 -14.65 -9.98 -1.36
N THR A 109 -15.84 -9.40 -1.36
CA THR A 109 -17.01 -9.97 -2.03
C THR A 109 -17.30 -9.22 -3.32
N ILE A 110 -17.60 -9.97 -4.38
CA ILE A 110 -18.13 -9.41 -5.62
C ILE A 110 -19.60 -9.78 -5.78
N LYS A 111 -20.37 -8.85 -6.34
CA LYS A 111 -21.76 -9.06 -6.74
C LYS A 111 -21.85 -8.86 -8.24
N VAL A 112 -22.44 -9.83 -8.93
CA VAL A 112 -22.73 -9.71 -10.37
C VAL A 112 -24.04 -8.95 -10.51
N LYS A 113 -24.03 -7.88 -11.30
CA LYS A 113 -25.22 -7.10 -11.58
C LYS A 113 -26.26 -8.00 -12.26
N ASP A 114 -27.52 -7.87 -11.86
CA ASP A 114 -28.67 -8.57 -12.43
C ASP A 114 -28.68 -10.11 -12.24
N VAL A 115 -27.89 -10.62 -11.28
CA VAL A 115 -27.91 -12.04 -10.86
C VAL A 115 -28.28 -12.12 -9.37
N PRO A 116 -29.20 -13.02 -8.95
CA PRO A 116 -29.57 -13.18 -7.54
C PRO A 116 -28.34 -13.37 -6.64
N GLU A 117 -28.31 -12.71 -5.48
CA GLU A 117 -27.16 -12.78 -4.54
C GLU A 117 -26.83 -14.22 -4.13
N GLU A 118 -27.87 -15.05 -4.00
CA GLU A 118 -27.80 -16.48 -3.71
C GLU A 118 -26.95 -17.25 -4.73
N THR A 119 -26.90 -16.75 -5.97
CA THR A 119 -26.16 -17.35 -7.08
C THR A 119 -24.86 -16.60 -7.40
N ALA A 120 -24.76 -15.31 -7.09
CA ALA A 120 -23.67 -14.45 -7.56
C ALA A 120 -22.66 -14.03 -6.49
N LEU A 121 -23.03 -14.07 -5.20
CA LEU A 121 -22.15 -13.60 -4.15
C LEU A 121 -20.94 -14.51 -4.04
N SER A 122 -19.78 -13.99 -4.45
CA SER A 122 -18.53 -14.74 -4.40
C SER A 122 -17.47 -13.98 -3.62
N ARG A 123 -16.67 -14.71 -2.86
CA ARG A 123 -15.60 -14.16 -2.03
C ARG A 123 -14.24 -14.52 -2.61
N VAL A 124 -13.31 -13.57 -2.61
CA VAL A 124 -11.91 -13.80 -2.99
C VAL A 124 -11.26 -14.76 -2.01
N LYS A 125 -10.74 -15.88 -2.50
CA LYS A 125 -10.05 -16.91 -1.72
C LYS A 125 -8.56 -16.93 -1.93
N GLU A 126 -8.14 -16.62 -3.14
CA GLU A 126 -6.73 -16.66 -3.52
C GLU A 126 -6.46 -15.59 -4.57
N ARG A 127 -5.26 -15.02 -4.51
CA ARG A 127 -4.72 -14.12 -5.53
C ARG A 127 -3.30 -14.54 -5.85
N GLN A 128 -2.96 -14.52 -7.13
CA GLN A 128 -1.63 -14.87 -7.60
C GLN A 128 -1.15 -13.85 -8.63
N TYR A 129 0.11 -13.43 -8.48
CA TYR A 129 0.81 -12.62 -9.48
C TYR A 129 1.35 -13.52 -10.58
N GLU A 130 1.13 -13.15 -11.83
CA GLU A 130 1.73 -13.85 -12.97
C GLU A 130 2.29 -12.85 -13.98
N LYS A 131 3.56 -13.03 -14.38
CA LYS A 131 4.18 -12.26 -15.45
C LYS A 131 4.22 -13.07 -16.74
N ARG A 132 3.71 -12.51 -17.84
CA ARG A 132 3.70 -13.12 -19.19
C ARG A 132 4.35 -12.17 -20.19
N GLY A 133 5.63 -12.35 -20.45
CA GLY A 133 6.41 -11.40 -21.24
C GLY A 133 6.52 -10.07 -20.52
N ASP A 134 6.07 -8.99 -21.16
CA ASP A 134 6.10 -7.64 -20.59
C ASP A 134 4.87 -7.35 -19.72
N GLN A 135 3.78 -8.10 -19.88
CA GLN A 135 2.53 -7.90 -19.15
C GLN A 135 2.51 -8.63 -17.80
N ALA A 136 1.84 -8.03 -16.82
CA ALA A 136 1.57 -8.64 -15.52
C ALA A 136 0.06 -8.84 -15.35
N PHE A 137 -0.32 -9.96 -14.74
CA PHE A 137 -1.70 -10.34 -14.49
C PHE A 137 -1.88 -10.71 -13.02
N MET A 138 -3.09 -10.49 -12.52
CA MET A 138 -3.54 -11.06 -11.26
C MET A 138 -4.61 -12.11 -11.52
N LYS A 139 -4.27 -13.36 -11.21
CA LYS A 139 -5.22 -14.46 -11.15
C LYS A 139 -5.94 -14.42 -9.82
N VAL A 140 -7.25 -14.60 -9.86
CA VAL A 140 -8.11 -14.55 -8.68
C VAL A 140 -9.02 -15.76 -8.67
N THR A 141 -9.00 -16.47 -7.54
CA THR A 141 -9.94 -17.55 -7.24
C THR A 141 -11.03 -17.02 -6.33
N PHE A 142 -12.27 -17.29 -6.71
CA PHE A 142 -13.46 -16.96 -5.97
C PHE A 142 -14.14 -18.23 -5.45
N GLU A 143 -14.78 -18.14 -4.28
CA GLU A 143 -15.69 -19.14 -3.73
C GLU A 143 -17.09 -18.54 -3.68
N ASN A 144 -18.06 -19.19 -4.30
CA ASN A 144 -19.47 -18.82 -4.18
C ASN A 144 -19.92 -19.04 -2.73
N ALA A 145 -20.50 -18.01 -2.12
CA ALA A 145 -20.87 -18.02 -0.71
C ALA A 145 -22.00 -19.02 -0.37
N THR A 146 -22.82 -19.40 -1.36
CA THR A 146 -23.96 -20.31 -1.18
C THR A 146 -23.61 -21.74 -1.57
N SER A 147 -23.04 -21.94 -2.77
CA SER A 147 -22.77 -23.29 -3.29
C SER A 147 -21.41 -23.86 -2.83
N GLY A 148 -20.48 -23.00 -2.42
CA GLY A 148 -19.10 -23.38 -2.14
C GLY A 148 -18.28 -23.71 -3.39
N GLU A 149 -18.85 -23.53 -4.59
CA GLU A 149 -18.13 -23.76 -5.84
C GLU A 149 -17.03 -22.72 -6.05
N HIS A 150 -15.90 -23.18 -6.57
CA HIS A 150 -14.76 -22.33 -6.89
C HIS A 150 -14.72 -22.00 -8.38
N TRP A 151 -14.40 -20.75 -8.71
CA TRP A 151 -14.15 -20.31 -10.07
C TRP A 151 -13.01 -19.32 -10.13
N ASN A 152 -12.37 -19.22 -11.30
CA ASN A 152 -11.17 -18.43 -11.51
C ASN A 152 -11.40 -17.37 -12.58
N THR A 153 -10.72 -16.24 -12.44
CA THR A 153 -10.60 -15.21 -13.47
C THR A 153 -9.22 -14.56 -13.37
N GLU A 154 -8.88 -13.75 -14.36
CA GLU A 154 -7.66 -12.94 -14.36
C GLU A 154 -7.91 -11.59 -15.00
N PHE A 155 -7.12 -10.61 -14.61
CA PHE A 155 -7.08 -9.30 -15.24
C PHE A 155 -5.65 -8.77 -15.24
N GLU A 156 -5.38 -7.91 -16.23
CA GLU A 156 -4.09 -7.26 -16.38
C GLU A 156 -3.87 -6.26 -15.25
N LEU A 157 -2.64 -6.23 -14.73
CA LEU A 157 -2.18 -5.29 -13.72
C LEU A 157 -1.60 -4.06 -14.42
N PRO A 158 -1.84 -2.85 -13.88
CA PRO A 158 -1.19 -1.65 -14.40
C PRO A 158 0.33 -1.76 -14.23
N GLU A 159 1.06 -1.21 -15.20
CA GLU A 159 2.53 -1.03 -15.17
C GLU A 159 2.96 0.00 -14.13
#